data_AF-A0AAV4SBT7-F1
#
_entry.id   AF-A0AAV4SBT7-F1
#
_cell.length_a   1.000
_cell.length_b   1.000
_cell.length_c   1.000
_cell.angle_alpha   90.00
_cell.angle_beta   90.00
_cell.angle_gamma   90.00
#
_symmetry.space_group_name_H-M   'P 1'
#
loop_
_entity.id
_entity.type
_entity.pdbx_description
1 polymer ?
#
loop_
_entity_poly.entity_id
_entity_poly.type
_entity_poly.pdbx_seq_one_letter_code
_entity_poly.pdbx_strand_id
1 'polypeptide(L)'
;MLRAEFIAKNIHVLKFLLKSTYDKLPWEEIEFCLAVFIRCCKKRVADNLFYCCVLSKEALLQHLENFSKLLDSERNNFKNSDVIKLAETLKLKRTDVVNKIIKNHPEFQDLYTDCESVRDHHSLETVKKYADLAISASAAEKEGQLLVVRALQVMGEHFKGTLETPKLSDIMCQLLLSSLPFNTREIITSLRDSLTHSENLIDSN
;
A
#
# COMPACT_ATOMS: atom_id res chain seq x y z
N MET A 1 22.56 -3.61 1.78
CA MET A 1 21.38 -4.42 2.17
C MET A 1 20.94 -4.17 3.60
N LEU A 2 21.71 -4.58 4.62
CA LEU A 2 21.32 -4.52 6.04
C LEU A 2 20.89 -3.12 6.51
N ARG A 3 21.58 -2.06 6.05
CA ARG A 3 21.20 -0.67 6.37
C ARG A 3 19.83 -0.28 5.81
N ALA A 4 19.51 -0.68 4.58
CA ALA A 4 18.22 -0.36 3.96
C ALA A 4 17.08 -1.09 4.67
N GLU A 5 17.27 -2.35 5.04
CA GLU A 5 16.30 -3.13 5.83
C GLU A 5 16.07 -2.54 7.21
N PHE A 6 17.13 -2.07 7.87
CA PHE A 6 17.03 -1.37 9.14
C PHE A 6 16.22 -0.08 8.99
N ILE A 7 16.50 0.73 7.97
CA ILE A 7 15.75 1.96 7.70
C ILE A 7 14.27 1.65 7.44
N ALA A 8 13.95 0.65 6.62
CA ALA A 8 12.58 0.23 6.34
C ALA A 8 11.82 -0.16 7.62
N LYS A 9 12.46 -0.94 8.51
CA LYS A 9 11.87 -1.30 9.81
C LYS A 9 11.61 -0.08 10.70
N ASN A 10 12.53 0.89 10.72
CA ASN A 10 12.33 2.11 11.50
C ASN A 10 11.18 2.95 10.93
N ILE A 11 11.09 3.09 9.61
CA ILE A 11 9.96 3.77 8.96
C ILE A 11 8.65 3.09 9.31
N HIS A 12 8.58 1.75 9.23
CA HIS A 12 7.40 0.98 9.60
C HIS A 12 6.93 1.29 11.03
N VAL A 13 7.85 1.28 11.99
CA VAL A 13 7.55 1.58 13.40
C VAL A 13 7.11 3.03 13.58
N LEU A 14 7.85 3.98 13.01
CA LEU A 14 7.53 5.41 13.13
C LEU A 14 6.16 5.73 12.52
N LYS A 15 5.88 5.18 11.34
CA LYS A 15 4.59 5.30 10.67
C LYS A 15 3.45 4.84 11.57
N PHE A 16 3.59 3.70 12.26
CA PHE A 16 2.56 3.21 13.19
C PHE A 16 2.40 4.10 14.42
N LEU A 17 3.48 4.69 14.93
CA LEU A 17 3.45 5.55 16.11
C LEU A 17 2.99 6.99 15.83
N LEU A 18 3.11 7.44 14.58
CA LEU A 18 2.88 8.83 14.15
C LEU A 18 1.71 8.93 13.17
N LYS A 19 0.63 8.16 13.40
CA LYS A 19 -0.56 8.12 12.53
C LYS A 19 -1.22 9.47 12.32
N SER A 20 -1.15 10.35 13.32
CA SER A 20 -1.72 11.71 13.20
C SER A 20 -0.95 12.63 12.25
N THR A 21 0.14 12.14 11.66
CA THR A 21 1.00 12.90 10.72
C THR A 21 0.84 12.44 9.27
N TYR A 22 -0.06 11.49 9.01
CA TYR A 22 -0.31 10.97 7.67
C TYR A 22 -0.79 12.03 6.68
N ASP A 23 -1.36 13.15 7.15
CA ASP A 23 -1.77 14.27 6.32
C ASP A 23 -0.63 15.26 6.00
N LYS A 24 0.58 14.98 6.50
CA LYS A 24 1.79 15.79 6.32
C LYS A 24 2.93 15.02 5.69
N LEU A 25 3.11 13.77 6.07
CA LEU A 25 4.26 12.95 5.69
C LEU A 25 3.82 11.79 4.77
N PRO A 26 4.54 11.53 3.66
CA PRO A 26 4.22 10.47 2.70
C PRO A 26 4.69 9.09 3.19
N TRP A 27 4.25 8.68 4.38
CA TRP A 27 4.75 7.48 5.06
C TRP A 27 4.60 6.20 4.24
N GLU A 28 3.41 5.98 3.68
CA GLU A 28 3.10 4.77 2.93
C GLU A 28 3.96 4.68 1.68
N GLU A 29 4.15 5.78 0.96
CA GLU A 29 4.91 5.83 -0.28
C GLU A 29 6.39 5.53 -0.02
N ILE A 30 6.97 6.14 1.01
CA ILE A 30 8.38 5.95 1.36
C ILE A 30 8.64 4.51 1.82
N GLU A 31 7.81 3.96 2.70
CA GLU A 31 7.97 2.57 3.15
C GLU A 31 7.85 1.61 1.97
N PHE A 32 6.83 1.80 1.13
CA PHE A 32 6.55 0.90 0.02
C PHE A 32 7.67 0.93 -1.04
N CYS A 33 8.10 2.11 -1.47
CA CYS A 33 9.19 2.25 -2.45
C CYS A 33 10.49 1.63 -1.93
N LEU A 34 10.81 1.84 -0.64
CA LEU A 34 11.98 1.24 -0.01
C LEU A 34 11.88 -0.30 0.08
N ALA A 35 10.70 -0.83 0.43
CA ALA A 35 10.46 -2.27 0.49
C ALA A 35 10.58 -2.93 -0.89
N VAL A 36 10.01 -2.31 -1.93
CA VAL A 36 10.13 -2.76 -3.33
C VAL A 36 11.58 -2.75 -3.76
N PHE A 37 12.32 -1.67 -3.49
CA PHE A 37 13.74 -1.58 -3.84
C PHE A 37 14.57 -2.69 -3.17
N ILE A 38 14.40 -2.91 -1.86
CA ILE A 38 15.09 -3.98 -1.14
C ILE A 38 14.78 -5.35 -1.76
N ARG A 39 13.51 -5.59 -2.11
CA ARG A 39 13.09 -6.83 -2.79
C ARG A 39 13.76 -6.99 -4.15
N CYS A 40 13.83 -5.92 -4.94
CA CYS A 40 14.48 -5.93 -6.25
C CYS A 40 15.98 -6.25 -6.13
N CYS A 41 16.65 -5.72 -5.12
CA CYS A 41 18.05 -6.05 -4.86
C CYS A 41 18.28 -7.52 -4.44
N LYS A 42 17.28 -8.22 -3.89
CA LYS A 42 17.38 -9.63 -3.47
C LYS A 42 17.07 -10.63 -4.59
N LYS A 43 16.27 -10.23 -5.58
CA LYS A 43 15.79 -11.10 -6.65
C LYS A 43 16.65 -10.95 -7.91
N ARG A 44 16.46 -11.85 -8.88
CA ARG A 44 17.09 -11.72 -10.20
C ARG A 44 16.54 -10.47 -10.90
N VAL A 45 17.40 -9.75 -11.61
CA VAL A 45 17.07 -8.47 -12.28
C VAL A 45 15.91 -8.62 -13.28
N ALA A 46 15.83 -9.75 -14.00
CA ALA A 46 14.77 -10.01 -14.98
C ALA A 46 13.37 -9.98 -14.38
N ASP A 47 13.20 -10.42 -13.13
CA ASP A 47 11.90 -10.47 -12.45
C ASP A 47 11.45 -9.09 -11.96
N ASN A 48 12.30 -8.06 -12.05
CA ASN A 48 12.01 -6.74 -11.48
C ASN A 48 12.29 -5.56 -12.43
N LEU A 49 12.37 -5.82 -13.73
CA LEU A 49 12.78 -4.80 -14.72
C LEU A 49 11.88 -3.57 -14.69
N PHE A 50 10.56 -3.76 -14.59
CA PHE A 50 9.61 -2.65 -14.42
C PHE A 50 9.90 -1.81 -13.17
N TYR A 51 10.05 -2.47 -12.02
CA TYR A 51 10.33 -1.81 -10.75
C TYR A 51 11.65 -1.03 -10.79
N CYS A 52 12.71 -1.60 -11.39
CA CYS A 52 14.01 -0.94 -11.53
C CYS A 52 13.98 0.27 -12.48
N CYS A 53 13.11 0.25 -13.50
CA CYS A 53 12.93 1.38 -14.43
C CYS A 53 12.18 2.54 -13.78
N VAL A 54 11.17 2.26 -12.96
CA VAL A 54 10.37 3.30 -12.28
C VAL A 54 11.08 3.80 -11.02
N LEU A 55 11.53 2.91 -10.15
CA LEU A 55 12.25 3.24 -8.91
C LEU A 55 13.75 3.00 -9.08
N SER A 56 14.39 3.87 -9.87
CA SER A 56 15.85 3.90 -9.93
C SER A 56 16.45 4.19 -8.54
N LYS A 57 17.72 3.79 -8.34
CA LYS A 57 18.41 4.05 -7.08
C LYS A 57 18.50 5.55 -6.81
N GLU A 58 18.77 6.33 -7.85
CA GLU A 58 18.90 7.77 -7.81
C GLU A 58 17.56 8.42 -7.41
N ALA A 59 16.45 8.01 -8.02
CA ALA A 59 15.11 8.48 -7.66
C ALA A 59 14.77 8.16 -6.21
N LEU A 60 15.02 6.92 -5.77
CA LEU A 60 14.75 6.52 -4.38
C LEU A 60 15.58 7.33 -3.37
N LEU A 61 16.85 7.59 -3.67
CA LEU A 61 17.70 8.41 -2.80
C LEU A 61 17.19 9.85 -2.71
N GLN A 62 16.74 10.42 -3.82
CA GLN A 62 16.14 11.75 -3.84
C GLN A 62 14.86 11.80 -2.99
N HIS A 63 13.98 10.79 -3.14
CA HIS A 63 12.74 10.68 -2.36
C HIS A 63 13.02 10.55 -0.85
N LEU A 64 14.02 9.75 -0.47
CA LEU A 64 14.43 9.58 0.92
C LEU A 64 15.06 10.86 1.49
N GLU A 65 15.82 11.62 0.68
CA GLU A 65 16.40 12.88 1.11
C GLU A 65 15.31 13.94 1.37
N ASN A 66 14.36 14.08 0.43
CA ASN A 66 13.22 14.99 0.57
C ASN A 66 12.39 14.62 1.81
N PHE A 67 12.10 13.34 1.98
CA PHE A 67 11.40 12.82 3.15
C PHE A 67 12.14 13.11 4.45
N SER A 68 13.46 12.89 4.49
CA SER A 68 14.27 13.16 5.68
C SER A 68 14.26 14.63 6.09
N LYS A 69 14.30 15.56 5.11
CA LYS A 69 14.21 17.01 5.38
C LYS A 69 12.87 17.39 5.97
N LEU A 70 11.77 16.87 5.39
CA LEU A 70 10.43 17.13 5.90
C LEU A 70 10.24 16.53 7.30
N LEU A 71 10.70 15.30 7.52
CA LEU A 71 10.63 14.64 8.82
C LEU A 71 11.38 15.44 9.91
N ASP A 72 12.55 15.99 9.59
CA ASP A 72 13.31 16.83 10.53
C ASP A 72 12.60 18.16 10.81
N SER A 73 11.91 18.77 9.83
CA SER A 73 11.11 19.97 10.08
C SER A 73 9.90 19.72 11.00
N GLU A 74 9.30 18.53 10.95
CA GLU A 74 8.19 18.16 11.84
C GLU A 74 8.68 17.68 13.22
N ARG A 75 9.99 17.46 13.41
CA ARG A 75 10.57 16.93 14.65
C ARG A 75 10.19 17.71 15.89
N ASN A 76 10.14 19.04 15.80
CA ASN A 76 9.79 19.91 16.92
C ASN A 76 8.31 19.76 17.32
N ASN A 77 7.44 19.43 16.36
CA ASN A 77 6.03 19.14 16.63
C ASN A 77 5.89 17.83 17.41
N PHE A 78 6.76 16.83 17.17
CA PHE A 78 6.73 15.56 17.89
C PHE A 78 7.25 15.67 19.31
N LYS A 79 8.34 16.42 19.53
CA LYS A 79 9.04 16.49 20.83
C LYS A 79 8.15 16.99 21.97
N ASN A 80 7.15 17.80 21.66
CA ASN A 80 6.23 18.40 22.64
C ASN A 80 4.83 17.76 22.61
N SER A 81 4.65 16.66 21.88
CA SER A 81 3.35 16.02 21.68
C SER A 81 3.14 14.82 22.59
N ASP A 82 1.89 14.59 22.96
CA ASP A 82 1.44 13.39 23.67
C ASP A 82 1.49 12.18 22.72
N VAL A 83 2.14 11.09 23.15
CA VAL A 83 2.28 9.86 22.38
C VAL A 83 0.93 9.28 21.98
N ILE A 84 -0.09 9.39 22.83
CA ILE A 84 -1.44 8.90 22.53
C ILE A 84 -2.02 9.68 21.35
N LYS A 85 -1.87 11.01 21.35
CA LYS A 85 -2.32 11.88 20.25
C LYS A 85 -1.55 11.64 18.95
N LEU A 86 -0.27 11.26 19.04
CA LEU A 86 0.52 10.92 17.86
C LEU A 86 0.04 9.63 17.18
N ALA A 87 -0.44 8.67 17.98
CA ALA A 87 -0.97 7.40 17.49
C ALA A 87 -2.42 7.47 16.97
N GLU A 88 -3.11 8.60 17.10
CA GLU A 88 -4.49 8.76 16.64
C GLU A 88 -4.60 8.67 15.11
N THR A 89 -5.47 7.77 14.63
CA THR A 89 -5.72 7.59 13.20
C THR A 89 -6.52 8.76 12.63
N LEU A 90 -6.06 9.28 11.49
CA LEU A 90 -6.79 10.28 10.72
C LEU A 90 -7.86 9.61 9.84
N LYS A 91 -9.11 10.04 10.00
CA LYS A 91 -10.24 9.63 9.15
C LYS A 91 -10.36 10.55 7.92
N LEU A 92 -9.30 10.63 7.13
CA LEU A 92 -9.23 11.46 5.92
C LEU A 92 -9.22 10.61 4.66
N LYS A 93 -9.74 11.17 3.56
CA LYS A 93 -9.60 10.56 2.24
C LYS A 93 -8.16 10.69 1.76
N ARG A 94 -7.63 9.61 1.20
CA ARG A 94 -6.26 9.56 0.68
C ARG A 94 -6.01 10.62 -0.39
N THR A 95 -6.93 10.77 -1.35
CA THR A 95 -6.82 11.78 -2.43
C THR A 95 -6.59 13.18 -1.89
N ASP A 96 -7.32 13.56 -0.84
CA ASP A 96 -7.25 14.90 -0.25
C ASP A 96 -5.92 15.11 0.48
N VAL A 97 -5.44 14.07 1.17
CA VAL A 97 -4.13 14.06 1.82
C VAL A 97 -3.00 14.18 0.80
N VAL A 98 -3.02 13.36 -0.26
CA VAL A 98 -1.98 13.39 -1.31
C VAL A 98 -1.94 14.76 -1.97
N ASN A 99 -3.09 15.31 -2.35
CA ASN A 99 -3.18 16.65 -2.93
C ASN A 99 -2.66 17.73 -1.99
N LYS A 100 -2.94 17.62 -0.68
CA LYS A 100 -2.44 18.54 0.34
C LYS A 100 -0.91 18.48 0.47
N ILE A 101 -0.34 17.26 0.54
CA ILE A 101 1.11 17.07 0.67
C ILE A 101 1.81 17.63 -0.58
N ILE A 102 1.37 17.26 -1.78
CA ILE A 102 1.96 17.75 -3.04
C ILE A 102 1.86 19.27 -3.15
N LYS A 103 0.74 19.87 -2.75
CA LYS A 103 0.58 21.33 -2.76
C LYS A 103 1.59 22.03 -1.85
N ASN A 104 1.89 21.45 -0.68
CA ASN A 104 2.81 22.03 0.29
C ASN A 104 4.28 21.68 -0.01
N HIS A 105 4.51 20.54 -0.66
CA HIS A 105 5.81 19.95 -0.96
C HIS A 105 5.79 19.36 -2.37
N PRO A 106 5.88 20.21 -3.43
CA PRO A 106 5.82 19.77 -4.82
C PRO A 106 6.88 18.72 -5.19
N GLU A 107 7.99 18.68 -4.47
CA GLU A 107 9.06 17.69 -4.62
C GLU A 107 8.63 16.23 -4.39
N PHE A 108 7.43 15.99 -3.82
CA PHE A 108 6.85 14.65 -3.70
C PHE A 108 5.93 14.25 -4.85
N GLN A 109 5.69 15.11 -5.84
CA GLN A 109 4.87 14.75 -7.01
C GLN A 109 5.41 13.49 -7.70
N ASP A 110 6.72 13.43 -7.92
CA ASP A 110 7.38 12.29 -8.56
C ASP A 110 7.30 11.04 -7.67
N LEU A 111 7.47 11.18 -6.34
CA LEU A 111 7.30 10.07 -5.40
C LEU A 111 5.92 9.43 -5.50
N TYR A 112 4.86 10.24 -5.52
CA TYR A 112 3.49 9.72 -5.63
C TYR A 112 3.23 9.06 -6.98
N THR A 113 3.76 9.65 -8.06
CA THR A 113 3.61 9.13 -9.43
C THR A 113 4.34 7.78 -9.61
N ASP A 114 5.58 7.70 -9.15
CA ASP A 114 6.39 6.47 -9.16
C ASP A 114 5.73 5.38 -8.33
N CYS A 115 5.32 5.73 -7.10
CA CYS A 115 4.71 4.80 -6.17
C CYS A 115 3.36 4.27 -6.70
N GLU A 116 2.52 5.13 -7.28
CA GLU A 116 1.25 4.73 -7.89
C GLU A 116 1.48 3.70 -9.01
N SER A 117 2.38 4.00 -9.95
CA SER A 117 2.71 3.10 -11.06
C SER A 117 3.20 1.73 -10.57
N VAL A 118 4.07 1.73 -9.56
CA VAL A 118 4.61 0.51 -8.96
C VAL A 118 3.54 -0.28 -8.20
N ARG A 119 2.67 0.39 -7.45
CA ARG A 119 1.59 -0.24 -6.70
C ARG A 119 0.53 -0.84 -7.59
N ASP A 120 0.16 -0.14 -8.66
CA ASP A 120 -0.79 -0.62 -9.64
C ASP A 120 -0.25 -1.88 -10.30
N HIS A 121 0.99 -1.85 -10.77
CA HIS A 121 1.61 -3.05 -11.34
C HIS A 121 1.63 -4.22 -10.34
N HIS A 122 2.13 -3.99 -9.12
CA HIS A 122 2.21 -5.03 -8.09
C HIS A 122 0.84 -5.63 -7.71
N SER A 123 -0.18 -4.77 -7.60
CA SER A 123 -1.53 -5.19 -7.23
C SER A 123 -2.21 -5.93 -8.38
N LEU A 124 -2.00 -5.49 -9.63
CA LEU A 124 -2.49 -6.18 -10.83
C LEU A 124 -1.84 -7.55 -11.01
N GLU A 125 -0.52 -7.68 -10.82
CA GLU A 125 0.16 -8.98 -10.83
C GLU A 125 -0.43 -9.93 -9.79
N THR A 126 -0.73 -9.41 -8.60
CA THR A 126 -1.33 -10.20 -7.52
C THR A 126 -2.76 -10.61 -7.86
N VAL A 127 -3.60 -9.66 -8.30
CA VAL A 127 -4.98 -9.93 -8.72
C VAL A 127 -5.01 -10.98 -9.83
N LYS A 128 -4.15 -10.87 -10.84
CA LYS A 128 -4.03 -11.86 -11.92
C LYS A 128 -3.68 -13.24 -11.37
N LYS A 129 -2.64 -13.34 -10.53
CA LYS A 129 -2.22 -14.61 -9.93
C LYS A 129 -3.35 -15.29 -9.17
N TYR A 130 -4.12 -14.53 -8.39
CA TYR A 130 -5.23 -15.09 -7.62
C TYR A 130 -6.46 -15.38 -8.48
N ALA A 131 -6.69 -14.64 -9.56
CA ALA A 131 -7.71 -14.99 -10.55
C ALA A 131 -7.38 -16.32 -11.22
N ASP A 132 -6.14 -16.52 -11.68
CA ASP A 132 -5.67 -17.79 -12.26
C ASP A 132 -5.84 -18.96 -11.27
N LEU A 133 -5.52 -18.71 -9.99
CA LEU A 133 -5.70 -19.68 -8.91
C LEU A 133 -7.18 -20.05 -8.73
N ALA A 134 -8.07 -19.06 -8.68
CA ALA A 134 -9.51 -19.29 -8.56
C ALA A 134 -10.08 -20.07 -9.75
N ILE A 135 -9.63 -19.77 -10.97
CA ILE A 135 -10.04 -20.48 -12.20
C ILE A 135 -9.58 -21.94 -12.18
N SER A 136 -8.39 -22.22 -11.61
CA SER A 136 -7.85 -23.58 -11.54
C SER A 136 -8.52 -24.48 -10.49
N ALA A 137 -9.35 -23.92 -9.61
CA ALA A 137 -9.95 -24.64 -8.50
C ALA A 137 -11.28 -25.31 -8.87
N SER A 138 -11.48 -26.53 -8.37
CA SER A 138 -12.75 -27.26 -8.52
C SER A 138 -13.79 -26.73 -7.53
N ALA A 139 -14.77 -25.94 -8.00
CA ALA A 139 -15.87 -25.46 -7.16
C ALA A 139 -16.82 -26.58 -6.66
N ALA A 140 -16.67 -27.80 -7.18
CA ALA A 140 -17.42 -28.97 -6.72
C ALA A 140 -16.87 -29.56 -5.40
N GLU A 141 -15.62 -29.24 -5.06
CA GLU A 141 -14.95 -29.72 -3.85
C GLU A 141 -14.88 -28.62 -2.80
N LYS A 142 -14.94 -28.99 -1.52
CA LYS A 142 -14.91 -28.04 -0.39
C LYS A 142 -13.59 -27.25 -0.38
N GLU A 143 -12.49 -27.92 -0.67
CA GLU A 143 -11.16 -27.35 -0.77
C GLU A 143 -11.08 -26.32 -1.91
N GLY A 144 -11.65 -26.65 -3.08
CA GLY A 144 -11.69 -25.73 -4.21
C GLY A 144 -12.60 -24.52 -3.95
N GLN A 145 -13.74 -24.70 -3.29
CA GLN A 145 -14.59 -23.58 -2.83
C GLN A 145 -13.83 -22.64 -1.89
N LEU A 146 -13.12 -23.21 -0.90
CA LEU A 146 -12.32 -22.42 0.03
C LEU A 146 -11.22 -21.63 -0.69
N LEU A 147 -10.57 -22.26 -1.66
CA LEU A 147 -9.53 -21.64 -2.46
C LEU A 147 -10.08 -20.47 -3.30
N VAL A 148 -11.25 -20.63 -3.93
CA VAL A 148 -11.94 -19.55 -4.64
C VAL A 148 -12.26 -18.38 -3.70
N VAL A 149 -12.84 -18.67 -2.53
CA VAL A 149 -13.16 -17.63 -1.54
C VAL A 149 -11.90 -16.88 -1.10
N ARG A 150 -10.81 -17.59 -0.78
CA ARG A 150 -9.54 -16.96 -0.38
C ARG A 150 -8.92 -16.15 -1.51
N ALA A 151 -9.01 -16.62 -2.75
CA ALA A 151 -8.52 -15.87 -3.90
C ALA A 151 -9.29 -14.56 -4.11
N LEU A 152 -10.62 -14.60 -4.10
CA LEU A 152 -11.47 -13.41 -4.23
C LEU A 152 -11.24 -12.40 -3.11
N GLN A 153 -11.03 -12.89 -1.89
CA GLN A 153 -10.68 -12.08 -0.74
C GLN A 153 -9.36 -11.32 -0.92
N VAL A 154 -8.30 -12.01 -1.34
CA VAL A 154 -7.00 -11.37 -1.61
C VAL A 154 -7.13 -10.36 -2.75
N MET A 155 -7.86 -10.69 -3.82
CA MET A 155 -8.13 -9.75 -4.91
C MET A 155 -8.83 -8.48 -4.39
N GLY A 156 -9.86 -8.64 -3.55
CA GLY A 156 -10.61 -7.52 -2.97
C GLY A 156 -9.77 -6.62 -2.07
N GLU A 157 -8.84 -7.16 -1.28
CA GLU A 157 -7.90 -6.36 -0.49
C GLU A 157 -6.97 -5.54 -1.39
N HIS A 158 -6.55 -6.10 -2.53
CA HIS A 158 -5.74 -5.37 -3.50
C HIS A 158 -6.49 -4.27 -4.26
N PHE A 159 -7.82 -4.18 -4.17
CA PHE A 159 -8.61 -3.06 -4.71
C PHE A 159 -8.70 -1.86 -3.77
N LYS A 160 -8.10 -1.93 -2.58
CA LYS A 160 -8.22 -0.91 -1.54
C LYS A 160 -7.27 0.27 -1.78
N GLY A 161 -7.80 1.49 -1.70
CA GLY A 161 -7.05 2.75 -1.83
C GLY A 161 -7.08 3.62 -0.56
N THR A 162 -7.03 3.03 0.64
CA THR A 162 -7.14 3.81 1.89
C THR A 162 -5.85 4.55 2.22
N LEU A 163 -5.95 5.50 3.17
CA LEU A 163 -4.81 6.30 3.63
C LEU A 163 -3.68 5.45 4.23
N GLU A 164 -4.00 4.45 5.07
CA GLU A 164 -3.03 3.59 5.74
C GLU A 164 -2.69 2.28 4.99
N THR A 165 -3.53 1.87 4.03
CA THR A 165 -3.31 0.64 3.25
C THR A 165 -3.58 0.88 1.75
N PRO A 166 -2.82 1.77 1.11
CA PRO A 166 -2.95 2.02 -0.32
C PRO A 166 -2.42 0.85 -1.14
N LYS A 167 -3.28 0.30 -2.02
CA LYS A 167 -2.94 -0.72 -3.01
C LYS A 167 -3.13 -0.10 -4.40
N LEU A 168 -4.17 -0.50 -5.10
CA LEU A 168 -4.51 0.03 -6.41
C LEU A 168 -4.93 1.51 -6.35
N SER A 169 -4.59 2.27 -7.38
CA SER A 169 -5.11 3.61 -7.62
C SER A 169 -6.62 3.59 -7.85
N ASP A 170 -7.29 4.70 -7.54
CA ASP A 170 -8.73 4.84 -7.74
C ASP A 170 -9.11 4.67 -9.22
N ILE A 171 -8.26 5.18 -10.13
CA ILE A 171 -8.46 5.07 -11.58
C ILE A 171 -8.41 3.62 -12.02
N MET A 172 -7.36 2.88 -11.64
CA MET A 172 -7.22 1.48 -12.03
C MET A 172 -8.27 0.60 -11.36
N CYS A 173 -8.67 0.93 -10.14
CA CYS A 173 -9.75 0.24 -9.43
C CYS A 173 -11.08 0.40 -10.14
N GLN A 174 -11.44 1.63 -10.52
CA GLN A 174 -12.66 1.88 -11.29
C GLN A 174 -12.62 1.18 -12.65
N LEU A 175 -11.49 1.23 -13.35
CA LEU A 175 -11.32 0.54 -14.64
C LEU A 175 -11.57 -0.97 -14.49
N LEU A 176 -10.91 -1.63 -13.53
CA LEU A 176 -11.11 -3.05 -13.27
C LEU A 176 -12.55 -3.37 -12.87
N LEU A 177 -13.09 -2.64 -11.89
CA LEU A 177 -14.45 -2.89 -11.41
C LEU A 177 -15.49 -2.67 -12.51
N SER A 178 -15.27 -1.73 -13.42
CA SER A 178 -16.15 -1.48 -14.58
C SER A 178 -16.15 -2.63 -15.59
N SER A 179 -15.06 -3.38 -15.67
CA SER A 179 -14.93 -4.55 -16.56
C SER A 179 -15.59 -5.82 -16.02
N LEU A 180 -15.93 -5.85 -14.73
CA LEU A 180 -16.53 -7.00 -14.08
C LEU A 180 -18.07 -7.02 -14.25
N PRO A 181 -18.69 -8.21 -14.38
CA PRO A 181 -20.14 -8.34 -14.26
C PRO A 181 -20.64 -7.77 -12.94
N PHE A 182 -21.83 -7.17 -12.94
CA PHE A 182 -22.40 -6.45 -11.79
C PHE A 182 -22.35 -7.26 -10.49
N ASN A 183 -22.77 -8.52 -10.54
CA ASN A 183 -22.79 -9.42 -9.38
C ASN A 183 -21.39 -9.73 -8.83
N THR A 184 -20.36 -9.75 -9.69
CA THR A 184 -18.98 -10.06 -9.28
C THR A 184 -18.36 -8.92 -8.48
N ARG A 185 -18.69 -7.67 -8.82
CA ARG A 185 -18.24 -6.48 -8.07
C ARG A 185 -18.77 -6.51 -6.63
N GLU A 186 -20.06 -6.80 -6.46
CA GLU A 186 -20.69 -6.90 -5.15
C GLU A 186 -20.08 -8.04 -4.33
N ILE A 187 -19.92 -9.22 -4.94
CA ILE A 187 -19.31 -10.39 -4.29
C ILE A 187 -17.89 -10.08 -3.79
N ILE A 188 -17.03 -9.49 -4.61
CA ILE A 188 -15.65 -9.16 -4.22
C ILE A 188 -15.65 -8.14 -3.07
N THR A 189 -16.52 -7.14 -3.14
CA THR A 189 -16.64 -6.11 -2.11
C THR A 189 -17.10 -6.70 -0.78
N SER A 190 -18.15 -7.53 -0.79
CA SER A 190 -18.66 -8.18 0.42
C SER A 190 -17.70 -9.20 1.02
N LEU A 191 -17.01 -10.00 0.19
CA LEU A 191 -16.03 -10.98 0.66
C LEU A 191 -14.81 -10.31 1.29
N ARG A 192 -14.35 -9.18 0.71
CA ARG A 192 -13.33 -8.33 1.30
C ARG A 192 -13.76 -7.81 2.67
N ASP A 193 -14.95 -7.23 2.78
CA ASP A 193 -15.41 -6.63 4.03
C ASP A 193 -15.61 -7.66 5.14
N SER A 194 -15.97 -8.90 4.77
CA SER A 194 -16.08 -10.04 5.70
C SER A 194 -14.75 -10.39 6.38
N LEU A 195 -13.61 -10.16 5.73
CA LEU A 195 -12.28 -10.37 6.31
C LEU A 195 -11.97 -9.33 7.39
N THR A 196 -12.24 -8.07 7.10
CA THR A 196 -12.05 -6.94 8.03
C THR A 196 -12.86 -7.12 9.32
N HIS A 197 -14.03 -7.77 9.25
CA HIS A 197 -14.84 -8.09 10.43
C HIS A 197 -14.40 -9.36 11.16
N SER A 198 -13.76 -10.31 10.47
CA SER A 198 -13.22 -11.52 11.11
C SER A 198 -11.93 -11.29 11.89
N GLU A 199 -11.11 -10.30 11.52
CA GLU A 199 -9.91 -9.92 12.28
C GLU A 199 -10.26 -9.37 13.67
N ASN A 200 -11.40 -8.70 13.81
CA ASN A 200 -11.90 -8.21 15.12
C ASN A 200 -12.34 -9.35 16.07
N LEU A 201 -12.50 -10.58 15.57
CA LEU A 201 -12.84 -11.76 16.38
C LEU A 201 -11.61 -12.53 16.88
N ILE A 202 -10.41 -12.22 16.37
CA ILE A 202 -9.17 -12.91 16.76
C ILE A 202 -8.51 -12.22 17.98
N ASP A 203 -8.82 -10.94 18.23
CA ASP A 203 -8.34 -10.17 19.39
C ASP A 203 -9.20 -10.33 20.67
N SER A 204 -10.12 -11.30 20.69
CA SER A 204 -11.03 -11.54 21.84
C SER A 204 -10.92 -12.94 22.48
N ASN A 205 -9.77 -13.61 22.33
CA ASN A 205 -9.44 -14.81 23.12
C ASN A 205 -8.11 -14.67 23.88
#